data_AF-A0AAV3RKK9-F1
#
_entry.id   AF-A0AAV3RKK9-F1
#
_cell.length_a   1.000
_cell.length_b   1.000
_cell.length_c   1.000
_cell.angle_alpha   90.00
_cell.angle_beta   90.00
_cell.angle_gamma   90.00
#
_symmetry.space_group_name_H-M   'P 1'
#
loop_
_entity.id
_entity.type
_entity.pdbx_description
1 polymer ?
#
loop_
_entity_poly.entity_id
_entity_poly.type
_entity_poly.pdbx_seq_one_letter_code
_entity_poly.pdbx_strand_id
1 'polypeptide(L)' 'MRLPFSDFVNDLLEHINRAPGQIHPIGWLSITIFQVACKKAGVQAIVPMFGSLFSAKHRPFEPQQSSP' A
#
# COMPACT_ATOMS: atom_id res chain seq x y z
N MET A 1 18.89 -11.55 0.38
CA MET A 1 18.08 -12.37 -0.55
C MET A 1 16.96 -11.50 -1.06
N ARG A 2 16.80 -11.36 -2.37
CA ARG A 2 15.70 -10.61 -2.97
C ARG A 2 14.56 -11.59 -3.25
N LEU A 3 13.37 -11.30 -2.71
CA LEU A 3 12.19 -12.15 -2.90
C LEU A 3 11.81 -12.16 -4.39
N PRO A 4 11.09 -13.18 -4.89
CA PRO A 4 10.66 -13.27 -6.30
C PRO A 4 9.51 -12.31 -6.63
N PHE A 5 9.59 -11.09 -6.11
CA PHE A 5 8.63 -10.01 -6.34
C PHE A 5 9.26 -8.90 -7.19
N SER A 6 8.40 -8.06 -7.79
CA SER A 6 8.85 -6.86 -8.49
C SER A 6 9.56 -5.88 -7.55
N ASP A 7 10.39 -4.99 -8.09
CA ASP A 7 11.02 -3.89 -7.33
C ASP A 7 10.00 -3.15 -6.46
N PHE A 8 8.89 -2.73 -7.08
CA PHE A 8 7.80 -2.04 -6.40
C PHE A 8 7.26 -2.79 -5.18
N VAL A 9 7.04 -4.11 -5.29
CA VAL A 9 6.49 -4.89 -4.19
C VAL A 9 7.51 -5.02 -3.06
N ASN A 10 8.79 -5.21 -3.37
CA ASN A 10 9.84 -5.24 -2.35
C ASN A 10 9.92 -3.89 -1.62
N ASP A 11 9.97 -2.78 -2.36
CA ASP A 11 10.01 -1.43 -1.80
C ASP A 11 8.78 -1.14 -0.93
N LEU A 12 7.59 -1.58 -1.36
CA LEU A 12 6.36 -1.40 -0.61
C LEU A 12 6.39 -2.18 0.70
N LEU A 13 6.81 -3.46 0.67
CA LEU A 13 6.91 -4.31 1.86
C LEU A 13 7.93 -3.76 2.87
N GLU A 14 9.05 -3.23 2.38
CA GLU A 14 10.04 -2.53 3.20
C GLU A 14 9.44 -1.25 3.79
N HIS A 15 8.75 -0.44 2.98
CA HIS A 15 8.14 0.82 3.43
C HIS A 15 7.08 0.62 4.52
N ILE A 16 6.24 -0.41 4.42
CA ILE A 16 5.23 -0.71 5.45
C ILE A 16 5.76 -1.62 6.56
N ASN A 17 7.04 -2.05 6.47
CA ASN A 17 7.71 -2.96 7.39
C ASN A 17 6.89 -4.24 7.67
N ARG A 18 6.40 -4.89 6.61
CA ARG A 18 5.62 -6.14 6.69
C ARG A 18 6.22 -7.22 5.82
N ALA A 19 6.20 -8.46 6.32
CA ALA A 19 6.51 -9.62 5.52
C ALA A 19 5.36 -9.91 4.51
N PRO A 20 5.65 -10.53 3.36
CA PRO A 20 4.64 -10.90 2.34
C PRO A 20 3.43 -11.65 2.91
N GLY A 21 3.66 -12.58 3.84
CA GLY A 21 2.61 -13.37 4.48
C GLY A 21 1.74 -12.61 5.48
N GLN A 22 2.12 -11.38 5.86
CA GLN A 22 1.33 -10.52 6.73
C GLN A 22 0.35 -9.62 5.95
N ILE A 23 0.43 -9.63 4.62
CA ILE A 23 -0.48 -8.85 3.77
C ILE A 23 -1.77 -9.65 3.57
N HIS A 24 -2.89 -9.02 3.92
CA HIS A 24 -4.21 -9.60 3.71
C HIS A 24 -4.46 -9.88 2.20
N PRO A 25 -5.20 -10.94 1.82
CA PRO A 25 -5.50 -11.24 0.41
C PRO A 25 -6.05 -10.05 -0.39
N ILE A 26 -6.89 -9.22 0.24
CA ILE A 26 -7.40 -7.98 -0.39
C ILE A 26 -6.27 -6.97 -0.65
N GLY A 27 -5.31 -6.85 0.27
CA GLY A 27 -4.15 -5.97 0.09
C GLY A 27 -3.30 -6.42 -1.10
N TRP A 28 -3.06 -7.73 -1.26
CA TRP A 28 -2.40 -8.29 -2.43
C TRP A 28 -3.14 -7.98 -3.74
N LEU A 29 -4.48 -8.06 -3.72
CA LEU A 29 -5.30 -7.69 -4.87
C LEU A 29 -5.12 -6.20 -5.23
N SER A 30 -5.13 -5.29 -4.25
CA SER A 30 -4.88 -3.86 -4.46
C SER A 30 -3.51 -3.59 -5.09
N ILE A 31 -2.45 -4.21 -4.56
CA ILE A 31 -1.08 -4.15 -5.09
C ILE A 31 -1.03 -4.62 -6.55
N THR A 32 -1.76 -5.70 -6.87
CA THR A 32 -1.79 -6.29 -8.22
C THR A 32 -2.52 -5.38 -9.21
N ILE A 33 -3.71 -4.88 -8.84
CA ILE A 33 -4.49 -3.97 -9.66
C ILE A 33 -3.68 -2.70 -9.97
N PHE A 34 -3.01 -2.15 -8.96
CA PHE A 34 -2.17 -0.97 -9.15
C PHE A 34 -1.02 -1.21 -10.14
N GLN A 35 -0.30 -2.33 -10.02
CA GLN A 35 0.77 -2.67 -10.96
C GLN A 35 0.25 -2.82 -12.40
N VAL A 36 -0.91 -3.46 -12.59
CA VAL A 36 -1.54 -3.59 -13.91
C VAL A 36 -1.96 -2.23 -14.46
N ALA A 37 -2.52 -1.35 -13.62
CA ALA A 37 -2.90 0.00 -14.02
C ALA A 37 -1.66 0.82 -14.45
N CYS A 38 -0.57 0.78 -13.68
CA CYS A 38 0.69 1.45 -14.01
C CYS A 38 1.25 0.94 -15.35
N LYS A 39 1.28 -0.39 -15.53
CA LYS A 39 1.74 -1.02 -16.77
C LYS A 39 0.90 -0.57 -17.98
N LYS A 40 -0.43 -0.50 -17.83
CA LYS A 40 -1.32 -0.03 -18.90
C LYS A 40 -1.14 1.46 -19.21
N ALA A 41 -0.84 2.27 -18.19
CA ALA A 41 -0.55 3.69 -18.34
C ALA A 41 0.88 3.99 -18.82
N GLY A 42 1.74 2.97 -18.98
CA GLY A 42 3.14 3.14 -19.39
C GLY A 42 4.02 3.81 -18.32
N VAL A 43 3.58 3.79 -17.05
CA VAL A 43 4.31 4.39 -15.93
C VAL A 43 4.86 3.32 -14.99
N GLN A 44 5.93 3.65 -14.27
CA GLN A 44 6.48 2.78 -13.25
C GLN A 44 5.64 2.84 -11.96
N ALA A 45 5.33 1.68 -11.39
CA ALA A 45 4.71 1.61 -10.06
C ALA A 45 5.74 1.98 -8.99
N ILE A 46 5.43 2.98 -8.16
CA ILE A 46 6.28 3.43 -7.05
C ILE A 46 5.46 3.59 -5.76
N VAL A 47 6.11 3.36 -4.62
CA VAL A 47 5.48 3.35 -3.30
C VAL A 47 4.72 4.64 -2.97
N PRO A 48 5.24 5.86 -3.22
CA PRO A 48 4.52 7.10 -2.90
C PRO A 48 3.19 7.22 -3.66
N MET A 49 3.15 6.75 -4.91
CA MET A 49 1.95 6.80 -5.74
C MET A 49 0.90 5.80 -5.25
N PHE A 50 1.33 4.59 -4.86
CA PHE A 50 0.44 3.62 -4.21
C PHE A 50 -0.09 4.18 -2.88
N GLY A 51 0.79 4.75 -2.05
CA GLY A 51 0.43 5.37 -0.78
C GLY A 51 -0.60 6.47 -0.94
N SER A 52 -0.47 7.34 -1.94
CA SER A 52 -1.45 8.42 -2.19
C SER A 52 -2.85 7.91 -2.56
N LEU A 53 -2.95 6.74 -3.20
CA LEU A 53 -4.23 6.18 -3.66
C LEU A 53 -4.89 5.27 -2.62
N PHE A 54 -4.08 4.53 -1.86
CA PHE A 54 -4.53 3.48 -0.95
C PHE A 54 -4.33 3.81 0.54
N SER A 55 -3.70 4.95 0.88
CA SER A 55 -3.77 5.46 2.25
C SER A 55 -5.19 5.91 2.51
N ALA A 56 -5.96 5.07 3.19
CA ALA A 56 -7.14 5.54 3.89
C ALA A 56 -6.65 6.67 4.80
N LYS A 57 -7.01 7.91 4.50
CA LYS A 57 -6.84 9.01 5.43
C LYS A 57 -7.39 8.50 6.76
N HIS A 58 -6.51 8.34 7.76
CA HIS A 58 -6.98 8.24 9.14
C HIS A 58 -7.82 9.49 9.34
N ARG A 59 -9.15 9.37 9.33
CA ARG A 59 -9.96 10.38 10.00
C ARG A 59 -9.48 10.31 11.45
N PRO A 60 -8.95 11.40 12.02
CA PRO A 60 -8.66 11.39 13.44
C PRO A 60 -9.96 10.99 14.14
N PHE A 61 -9.90 9.96 14.99
CA PHE A 61 -10.96 9.74 15.96
C PHE A 61 -10.93 10.95 16.87
N GLU A 62 -11.91 11.84 16.72
CA GLU A 62 -12.12 12.96 17.63
C GLU A 62 -12.83 12.39 18.86
N PRO A 63 -12.15 12.22 20.01
CA PRO A 63 -12.83 11.76 21.20
C PRO A 63 -13.85 12.84 21.59
N GLN A 64 -15.13 12.47 21.62
CA GLN A 64 -16.21 13.32 22.12
C GLN A 64 -15.87 13.68 23.57
N GLN A 65 -15.33 14.88 23.76
CA GLN A 65 -15.03 15.45 25.06
C GLN A 65 -16.37 15.76 25.74
N SER A 66 -16.83 14.86 26.62
CA SER A 66 -17.93 15.17 27.53
C SER A 66 -17.50 16.33 28.42
N SER A 67 -18.12 17.49 28.22
CA SER A 67 -18.00 18.63 29.13
C SER A 67 -18.59 18.29 30.51
N PRO A 68 -18.08 18.93 31.57
CA PRO A 68 -18.49 18.69 32.96
C PRO A 68 -19.94 19.11 33.26
#